data_AF-A0A0G0P602-F1
#
_entry.id   AF-A0A0G0P602-F1
#
_cell.length_a   1.000
_cell.length_b   1.000
_cell.length_c   1.000
_cell.angle_alpha   90.00
_cell.angle_beta   90.00
_cell.angle_gamma   90.00
#
_symmetry.space_group_name_H-M   'P 1'
#
loop_
_entity.id
_entity.type
_entity.pdbx_description
1 polymer ?
#
loop_
_entity_poly.entity_id
_entity_poly.type
_entity_poly.pdbx_seq_one_letter_code
_entity_poly.pdbx_strand_id
1 'polypeptide(L)'
;MHLSVIIPAYNEENRIAKTIRSVYDFLSGENYDYEILIVDDGSQDKTIRVVDDLKKEIANLELISNKNNNGKGYVVGQGMLRARGDIRLFMDADNATPIDYIKDAEAWINKGFDVVIASLTESGSRVVGHEMWYRRFLGRIANIITQILATPGISDTQRGFKVFTSKAAEDIFSRTTIKRWGFDMEALALAKKFGYKIKPIPITWNNNPDSRVNIWAYPKTLLDAAKIRWNLWTGVYNNKSKRHA
;
A
#
# COMPACT_ATOMS: atom_id res chain seq x y z
N MET A 1 6.56 -0.31 -20.12
CA MET A 1 5.67 -0.76 -19.03
C MET A 1 5.14 0.48 -18.35
N HIS A 2 3.86 0.78 -18.52
CA HIS A 2 3.26 2.01 -17.99
C HIS A 2 2.88 1.85 -16.51
N LEU A 3 2.15 0.79 -16.17
CA LEU A 3 1.65 0.54 -14.82
C LEU A 3 2.11 -0.80 -14.25
N SER A 4 2.60 -0.81 -13.01
CA SER A 4 2.73 -2.04 -12.22
C SER A 4 1.73 -2.03 -11.07
N VAL A 5 0.94 -3.09 -10.92
CA VAL A 5 0.03 -3.29 -9.78
C VAL A 5 0.62 -4.34 -8.86
N ILE A 6 1.06 -3.92 -7.67
CA ILE A 6 1.69 -4.74 -6.64
C ILE A 6 0.63 -5.14 -5.62
N ILE A 7 0.41 -6.44 -5.45
CA ILE A 7 -0.55 -7.01 -4.49
C ILE A 7 0.22 -7.94 -3.53
N PRO A 8 0.46 -7.54 -2.27
CA PRO A 8 1.02 -8.43 -1.28
C PRO A 8 -0.04 -9.47 -0.86
N ALA A 9 0.38 -10.73 -0.69
CA ALA A 9 -0.51 -11.82 -0.31
C ALA A 9 0.08 -12.63 0.86
N TYR A 10 -0.77 -13.00 1.82
CA TYR A 10 -0.44 -13.96 2.87
C TYR A 10 -1.71 -14.69 3.31
N ASN A 11 -1.81 -15.97 2.96
CA ASN A 11 -2.98 -16.82 3.19
C ASN A 11 -4.29 -16.22 2.64
N GLU A 12 -4.29 -15.91 1.34
CA GLU A 12 -5.38 -15.24 0.63
C GLU A 12 -6.10 -16.16 -0.38
N GLU A 13 -6.04 -17.49 -0.22
CA GLU A 13 -6.57 -18.46 -1.19
C GLU A 13 -8.04 -18.20 -1.60
N ASN A 14 -8.83 -17.66 -0.67
CA ASN A 14 -10.27 -17.44 -0.86
C ASN A 14 -10.60 -16.12 -1.58
N ARG A 15 -9.64 -15.18 -1.70
CA ARG A 15 -9.91 -13.84 -2.26
C ARG A 15 -8.97 -13.44 -3.40
N ILE A 16 -7.75 -13.97 -3.42
CA ILE A 16 -6.70 -13.51 -4.33
C ILE A 16 -7.12 -13.66 -5.80
N ALA A 17 -7.83 -14.74 -6.15
CA ALA A 17 -8.31 -14.96 -7.52
C ALA A 17 -9.29 -13.88 -7.98
N LYS A 18 -10.23 -13.49 -7.11
CA LYS A 18 -11.22 -12.44 -7.43
C LYS A 18 -10.53 -11.10 -7.63
N THR A 19 -9.55 -10.77 -6.78
CA THR A 19 -8.79 -9.52 -6.88
C THR A 19 -7.97 -9.47 -8.17
N ILE A 20 -7.23 -10.55 -8.48
CA ILE A 20 -6.45 -10.64 -9.73
C ILE A 20 -7.35 -10.48 -10.95
N ARG A 21 -8.48 -11.20 -11.02
CA ARG A 21 -9.41 -11.08 -12.15
C ARG A 21 -10.00 -9.68 -12.25
N SER A 22 -10.40 -9.07 -11.13
CA SER A 22 -10.90 -7.69 -11.12
C SER A 22 -9.88 -6.68 -11.66
N VAL A 23 -8.61 -6.84 -11.32
CA VAL A 23 -7.54 -5.96 -11.83
C VAL A 23 -7.28 -6.23 -13.32
N TYR A 24 -7.22 -7.50 -13.72
CA TYR A 24 -7.02 -7.91 -15.10
C TYR A 24 -8.16 -7.42 -16.01
N ASP A 25 -9.41 -7.65 -15.62
CA ASP A 25 -10.60 -7.26 -16.40
C ASP A 25 -10.62 -5.75 -16.65
N PHE A 26 -10.26 -4.95 -15.62
CA PHE A 26 -10.14 -3.51 -15.76
C PHE A 26 -9.00 -3.09 -16.69
N LEU A 27 -7.79 -3.61 -16.48
CA LEU A 27 -6.60 -3.19 -17.22
C LEU A 27 -6.55 -3.73 -18.65
N SER A 28 -7.21 -4.85 -18.94
CA SER A 28 -7.29 -5.42 -20.29
C SER A 28 -8.04 -4.51 -21.27
N GLY A 29 -8.86 -3.57 -20.77
CA GLY A 29 -9.54 -2.55 -21.57
C GLY A 29 -8.72 -1.27 -21.80
N GLU A 30 -7.54 -1.15 -21.19
CA GLU A 30 -6.71 0.05 -21.28
C GLU A 30 -5.66 -0.07 -22.39
N ASN A 31 -5.31 1.06 -23.02
CA ASN A 31 -4.40 1.10 -24.19
C ASN A 31 -2.91 1.27 -23.81
N TYR A 32 -2.49 0.71 -22.67
CA TYR A 32 -1.11 0.79 -22.19
C TYR A 32 -0.62 -0.53 -21.61
N ASP A 33 0.70 -0.74 -21.62
CA ASP A 33 1.31 -1.93 -21.02
C ASP A 33 1.20 -1.91 -19.50
N TYR A 34 0.82 -3.04 -18.92
CA TYR A 34 0.76 -3.22 -17.47
C TYR A 34 1.31 -4.56 -17.01
N GLU A 35 1.68 -4.66 -15.73
CA GLU A 35 1.97 -5.92 -15.05
C GLU A 35 1.23 -5.99 -13.72
N ILE A 36 0.79 -7.20 -13.36
CA ILE A 36 0.19 -7.52 -12.06
C ILE A 36 1.21 -8.38 -11.30
N LEU A 37 1.76 -7.85 -10.22
CA LEU A 37 2.80 -8.49 -9.43
C LEU A 37 2.23 -8.93 -8.09
N ILE A 38 2.04 -10.24 -7.93
CA ILE A 38 1.68 -10.83 -6.64
C ILE A 38 2.96 -11.08 -5.86
N VAL A 39 3.03 -10.58 -4.63
CA VAL A 39 4.17 -10.82 -3.74
C VAL A 39 3.70 -11.59 -2.54
N ASP A 40 3.93 -12.90 -2.56
CA ASP A 40 3.55 -13.82 -1.50
C ASP A 40 4.54 -13.76 -0.34
N ASP A 41 4.03 -13.58 0.88
CA ASP A 41 4.79 -13.48 2.12
C ASP A 41 4.91 -14.83 2.84
N GLY A 42 5.14 -15.91 2.10
CA GLY A 42 5.28 -17.26 2.64
C GLY A 42 3.95 -17.86 3.09
N SER A 43 2.95 -17.83 2.22
CA SER A 43 1.64 -18.45 2.51
C SER A 43 1.78 -19.96 2.75
N GLN A 44 0.94 -20.47 3.64
CA GLN A 44 0.84 -21.89 4.00
C GLN A 44 -0.42 -22.57 3.43
N ASP A 45 -1.32 -21.79 2.84
CA ASP A 45 -2.53 -22.25 2.18
C ASP A 45 -2.34 -22.40 0.67
N LYS A 46 -3.42 -22.45 -0.11
CA LYS A 46 -3.35 -22.63 -1.57
C LYS A 46 -3.08 -21.33 -2.35
N THR A 47 -2.76 -20.21 -1.71
CA THR A 47 -2.56 -18.90 -2.37
C THR A 47 -1.62 -19.00 -3.58
N ILE A 48 -0.42 -19.56 -3.39
CA ILE A 48 0.59 -19.70 -4.46
C ILE A 48 0.02 -20.51 -5.64
N ARG A 49 -0.61 -21.64 -5.35
CA ARG A 49 -1.21 -22.51 -6.38
C ARG A 49 -2.28 -21.78 -7.19
N VAL A 50 -3.14 -21.02 -6.51
CA VAL A 50 -4.20 -20.23 -7.16
C VAL A 50 -3.59 -19.20 -8.11
N VAL A 51 -2.51 -18.52 -7.72
CA VAL A 51 -1.83 -17.55 -8.58
C VAL A 51 -1.15 -18.25 -9.77
N ASP A 52 -0.45 -19.37 -9.55
CA ASP A 52 0.20 -20.14 -10.63
C ASP A 52 -0.80 -20.66 -11.67
N ASP A 53 -1.99 -21.07 -11.24
CA ASP A 53 -3.06 -21.48 -12.15
C ASP A 53 -3.55 -20.29 -13.00
N LEU A 54 -3.70 -19.10 -12.39
CA LEU A 54 -4.09 -17.89 -13.11
C LEU A 54 -3.02 -17.36 -14.07
N LYS A 55 -1.73 -17.61 -13.80
CA LYS A 55 -0.63 -17.21 -14.71
C LYS A 55 -0.72 -17.90 -16.08
N LYS A 56 -1.38 -19.06 -16.15
CA LYS A 56 -1.63 -19.78 -17.42
C LYS A 56 -2.66 -19.07 -18.31
N GLU A 57 -3.52 -18.26 -17.69
CA GLU A 57 -4.59 -17.51 -18.36
C GLU A 57 -4.23 -16.03 -18.58
N ILE A 58 -3.44 -15.44 -17.68
CA ILE A 58 -3.13 -14.01 -17.64
C ILE A 58 -1.63 -13.80 -17.91
N ALA A 59 -1.30 -13.38 -19.14
CA ALA A 59 0.09 -13.22 -19.58
C ALA A 59 0.89 -12.17 -18.78
N ASN A 60 0.22 -11.13 -18.28
CA ASN A 60 0.86 -10.02 -17.55
C ASN A 60 0.88 -10.24 -16.02
N LEU A 61 0.58 -11.46 -15.54
CA LEU A 61 0.59 -11.81 -14.13
C LEU A 61 1.93 -12.43 -13.74
N GLU A 62 2.56 -11.90 -12.69
CA GLU A 62 3.79 -12.40 -12.12
C GLU A 62 3.65 -12.72 -10.64
N LEU A 63 4.46 -13.66 -10.16
CA LEU A 63 4.48 -14.11 -8.77
C LEU A 63 5.90 -14.07 -8.23
N ILE A 64 6.08 -13.37 -7.11
CA ILE A 64 7.27 -13.46 -6.26
C ILE A 64 6.86 -14.25 -5.02
N SER A 65 7.38 -15.47 -4.89
CA SER A 65 7.15 -16.30 -3.70
C SER A 65 8.32 -16.21 -2.72
N ASN A 66 8.03 -15.80 -1.48
CA ASN A 66 8.97 -15.88 -0.37
C ASN A 66 8.76 -17.19 0.41
N LYS A 67 9.84 -17.74 0.98
CA LYS A 67 9.76 -18.98 1.78
C LYS A 67 9.19 -18.79 3.19
N ASN A 68 9.36 -17.59 3.74
CA ASN A 68 9.03 -17.27 5.12
C ASN A 68 8.23 -15.96 5.17
N ASN A 69 7.39 -15.82 6.19
CA ASN A 69 6.70 -14.56 6.48
C ASN A 69 7.67 -13.50 7.02
N ASN A 70 7.94 -12.49 6.19
CA ASN A 70 8.76 -11.34 6.51
C ASN A 70 7.93 -10.13 6.96
N GLY A 71 6.65 -10.10 6.60
CA GLY A 71 5.68 -9.07 6.91
C GLY A 71 5.31 -8.20 5.71
N LYS A 72 4.08 -7.64 5.74
CA LYS A 72 3.50 -6.79 4.68
C LYS A 72 4.43 -5.71 4.14
N GLY A 73 5.10 -4.95 5.01
CA GLY A 73 6.03 -3.91 4.58
C GLY A 73 7.26 -4.44 3.84
N TYR A 74 7.71 -5.67 4.15
CA TYR A 74 8.77 -6.33 3.38
C TYR A 74 8.31 -6.63 1.96
N VAL A 75 7.17 -7.32 1.80
CA VAL A 75 6.69 -7.77 0.50
C VAL A 75 6.19 -6.62 -0.37
N VAL A 76 5.59 -5.58 0.21
CA VAL A 76 5.28 -4.34 -0.53
C VAL A 76 6.58 -3.69 -1.00
N GLY A 77 7.58 -3.49 -0.14
CA GLY A 77 8.86 -2.90 -0.57
C GLY A 77 9.57 -3.74 -1.64
N GLN A 78 9.54 -5.06 -1.52
CA GLN A 78 10.08 -5.98 -2.52
C GLN A 78 9.37 -5.83 -3.86
N GLY A 79 8.03 -5.82 -3.87
CA GLY A 79 7.25 -5.63 -5.10
C GLY A 79 7.47 -4.26 -5.72
N MET A 80 7.45 -3.21 -4.90
CA MET A 80 7.67 -1.83 -5.37
C MET A 80 9.05 -1.64 -5.99
N LEU A 81 10.09 -2.37 -5.55
CA LEU A 81 11.44 -2.30 -6.12
C LEU A 81 11.67 -3.27 -7.28
N ARG A 82 10.84 -4.32 -7.43
CA ARG A 82 10.90 -5.25 -8.56
C ARG A 82 10.03 -4.82 -9.74
N ALA A 83 9.03 -3.97 -9.48
CA ALA A 83 8.14 -3.41 -10.47
C ALA A 83 8.87 -2.57 -11.54
N ARG A 84 8.45 -2.73 -12.79
CA ARG A 84 9.04 -2.10 -13.98
C ARG A 84 8.25 -0.91 -14.51
N GLY A 85 7.04 -0.69 -13.99
CA GLY A 85 6.15 0.38 -14.41
C GLY A 85 6.66 1.76 -14.01
N ASP A 86 6.38 2.74 -14.88
CA ASP A 86 6.59 4.16 -14.62
C ASP A 86 5.69 4.67 -13.50
N ILE A 87 4.51 4.07 -13.38
CA ILE A 87 3.58 4.24 -12.26
C ILE A 87 3.48 2.90 -11.52
N ARG A 88 3.59 2.94 -10.19
CA ARG A 88 3.56 1.75 -9.34
C ARG A 88 2.43 1.90 -8.31
N LEU A 89 1.43 1.04 -8.41
CA LEU A 89 0.31 0.95 -7.49
C LEU A 89 0.55 -0.19 -6.50
N PHE A 90 0.51 0.11 -5.21
CA PHE A 90 0.27 -0.90 -4.17
C PHE A 90 -1.22 -0.94 -3.86
N MET A 91 -1.85 -2.13 -3.91
CA MET A 91 -3.21 -2.35 -3.43
C MET A 91 -3.36 -3.64 -2.62
N ASP A 92 -4.31 -3.67 -1.69
CA ASP A 92 -4.56 -4.85 -0.85
C ASP A 92 -5.27 -5.99 -1.60
N ALA A 93 -4.94 -7.23 -1.20
CA ALA A 93 -5.49 -8.46 -1.80
C ALA A 93 -7.00 -8.64 -1.59
N ASP A 94 -7.64 -7.85 -0.73
CA ASP A 94 -9.08 -7.89 -0.47
C ASP A 94 -9.92 -6.99 -1.38
N ASN A 95 -9.27 -6.24 -2.29
CA ASN A 95 -9.92 -5.30 -3.19
C ASN A 95 -10.79 -4.26 -2.45
N ALA A 96 -10.42 -3.88 -1.22
CA ALA A 96 -11.17 -2.91 -0.42
C ALA A 96 -11.23 -1.52 -1.07
N THR A 97 -10.24 -1.19 -1.90
CA THR A 97 -10.28 -0.05 -2.83
C THR A 97 -10.15 -0.62 -4.24
N PRO A 98 -11.22 -0.56 -5.05
CA PRO A 98 -11.20 -1.06 -6.42
C PRO A 98 -10.12 -0.40 -7.29
N ILE A 99 -9.70 -1.10 -8.34
CA ILE A 99 -8.64 -0.66 -9.25
C ILE A 99 -8.99 0.62 -10.03
N ASP A 100 -10.27 0.93 -10.23
CA ASP A 100 -10.73 2.06 -11.04
C ASP A 100 -10.25 3.43 -10.56
N TYR A 101 -9.99 3.59 -9.26
CA TYR A 101 -9.36 4.78 -8.67
C TYR A 101 -7.95 5.08 -9.22
N ILE A 102 -7.34 4.15 -9.96
CA ILE A 102 -6.07 4.41 -10.65
C ILE A 102 -6.20 5.58 -11.63
N LYS A 103 -7.35 5.75 -12.30
CA LYS A 103 -7.56 6.85 -13.26
C LYS A 103 -7.46 8.23 -12.60
N ASP A 104 -8.06 8.37 -11.43
CA ASP A 104 -7.96 9.59 -10.63
C ASP A 104 -6.52 9.82 -10.16
N ALA A 105 -5.84 8.76 -9.72
CA ALA A 105 -4.46 8.86 -9.29
C ALA A 105 -3.52 9.28 -10.44
N GLU A 106 -3.66 8.68 -11.61
CA GLU A 106 -2.90 9.03 -12.82
C GLU A 106 -3.12 10.48 -13.22
N ALA A 107 -4.35 10.99 -13.14
CA ALA A 107 -4.65 12.39 -13.41
C ALA A 107 -3.85 13.35 -12.50
N TRP A 108 -3.59 12.96 -11.24
CA TRP A 108 -2.74 13.74 -10.33
C TRP A 108 -1.25 13.53 -10.57
N ILE A 109 -0.81 12.30 -10.90
CA ILE A 109 0.58 12.04 -11.31
C ILE A 109 0.94 12.89 -12.53
N ASN A 110 0.05 12.96 -13.54
CA ASN A 110 0.22 13.78 -14.74
C ASN A 110 0.25 15.29 -14.46
N LYS A 111 -0.32 15.74 -13.32
CA LYS A 111 -0.20 17.13 -12.83
C LYS A 111 1.11 17.37 -12.05
N GLY A 112 2.01 16.40 -12.03
CA GLY A 112 3.31 16.48 -11.39
C GLY A 112 3.29 16.17 -9.90
N PHE A 113 2.32 15.38 -9.42
CA PHE A 113 2.39 14.74 -8.10
C PHE A 113 3.20 13.45 -8.19
N ASP A 114 3.85 13.07 -7.10
CA ASP A 114 4.76 11.93 -7.07
C ASP A 114 4.14 10.73 -6.34
N VAL A 115 3.26 11.01 -5.39
CA VAL A 115 2.57 10.02 -4.56
C VAL A 115 1.09 10.38 -4.48
N VAL A 116 0.22 9.42 -4.77
CA VAL A 116 -1.22 9.55 -4.58
C VAL A 116 -1.70 8.50 -3.59
N ILE A 117 -2.49 8.91 -2.60
CA ILE A 117 -3.02 8.01 -1.57
C ILE A 117 -4.54 8.05 -1.55
N ALA A 118 -5.16 6.89 -1.42
CA ALA A 118 -6.57 6.81 -1.12
C ALA A 118 -6.84 7.30 0.32
N SER A 119 -7.89 8.12 0.50
CA SER A 119 -8.21 8.73 1.77
C SER A 119 -9.70 8.78 2.05
N LEU A 120 -10.09 8.44 3.28
CA LEU A 120 -11.46 8.61 3.79
C LEU A 120 -11.72 9.92 4.52
N THR A 121 -10.70 10.75 4.70
CA THR A 121 -10.80 12.04 5.38
C THR A 121 -10.99 13.20 4.41
N GLU A 122 -10.86 12.97 3.11
CA GLU A 122 -11.08 13.98 2.07
C GLU A 122 -12.57 14.30 1.89
N SER A 123 -12.84 15.53 1.50
CA SER A 123 -14.20 15.97 1.14
C SER A 123 -14.73 15.14 -0.03
N GLY A 124 -15.85 14.45 0.17
CA GLY A 124 -16.46 13.56 -0.83
C GLY A 124 -16.33 12.07 -0.52
N SER A 125 -15.45 11.69 0.42
CA SER A 125 -15.33 10.30 0.87
C SER A 125 -16.60 9.83 1.60
N ARG A 126 -16.99 8.57 1.34
CA ARG A 126 -18.15 7.93 1.99
C ARG A 126 -17.70 6.70 2.75
N VAL A 127 -18.09 6.63 4.02
CA VAL A 127 -17.93 5.43 4.87
C VAL A 127 -19.30 4.78 4.99
N VAL A 128 -19.43 3.56 4.48
CA VAL A 128 -20.67 2.78 4.61
C VAL A 128 -20.51 1.85 5.81
N GLY A 129 -21.17 2.14 6.94
CA GLY A 129 -21.16 1.28 8.14
C GLY A 129 -21.25 2.04 9.47
N HIS A 130 -21.46 1.32 10.58
CA HIS A 130 -21.58 1.89 11.92
C HIS A 130 -20.29 1.64 12.73
N GLU A 131 -19.55 2.70 13.05
CA GLU A 131 -18.40 2.63 13.97
C GLU A 131 -18.79 3.13 15.36
N MET A 132 -18.34 2.42 16.40
CA MET A 132 -18.54 2.83 17.79
C MET A 132 -17.81 4.14 18.09
N TRP A 133 -18.49 5.09 18.75
CA TRP A 133 -18.01 6.46 18.98
C TRP A 133 -16.64 6.53 19.69
N TYR A 134 -16.37 5.63 20.65
CA TYR A 134 -15.11 5.63 21.40
C TYR A 134 -13.93 5.16 20.53
N ARG A 135 -14.17 4.28 19.56
CA ARG A 135 -13.15 3.86 18.57
C ARG A 135 -12.83 5.00 17.62
N ARG A 136 -13.85 5.74 17.18
CA ARG A 136 -13.68 6.94 16.37
C ARG A 136 -12.84 8.00 17.09
N PHE A 137 -13.06 8.17 18.39
CA PHE A 137 -12.27 9.08 19.24
C PHE A 137 -10.81 8.63 19.39
N LEU A 138 -10.57 7.36 19.76
CA LEU A 138 -9.22 6.82 19.90
C LEU A 138 -8.45 6.85 18.56
N GLY A 139 -9.11 6.52 17.46
CA GLY A 139 -8.54 6.60 16.12
C GLY A 139 -8.13 8.03 15.74
N ARG A 140 -8.94 9.04 16.09
CA ARG A 140 -8.57 10.46 15.88
C ARG A 140 -7.33 10.86 16.67
N ILE A 141 -7.25 10.47 17.95
CA ILE A 141 -6.06 10.75 18.78
C ILE A 141 -4.82 10.07 18.19
N ALA A 142 -4.92 8.77 17.88
CA ALA A 142 -3.81 8.03 17.29
C ALA A 142 -3.35 8.64 15.96
N ASN A 143 -4.29 9.11 15.14
CA ASN A 143 -3.99 9.81 13.89
C ASN A 143 -3.26 11.14 14.12
N ILE A 144 -3.72 11.96 15.07
CA ILE A 144 -3.04 13.22 15.42
C ILE A 144 -1.61 12.95 15.88
N ILE A 145 -1.41 11.96 16.75
CA ILE A 145 -0.07 11.60 17.23
C ILE A 145 0.80 11.10 16.07
N THR A 146 0.25 10.27 15.18
CA THR A 146 0.94 9.78 13.98
C THR A 146 1.36 10.93 13.07
N GLN A 147 0.50 11.92 12.87
CA GLN A 147 0.83 13.10 12.08
C GLN A 147 1.96 13.92 12.72
N ILE A 148 1.94 14.10 14.04
CA ILE A 148 3.00 14.83 14.74
C ILE A 148 4.34 14.09 14.65
N LEU A 149 4.32 12.77 14.79
CA LEU A 149 5.55 11.97 14.88
C LEU A 149 6.12 11.58 13.52
N ALA A 150 5.29 11.19 12.56
CA ALA A 150 5.74 10.56 11.32
C ALA A 150 5.34 11.34 10.06
N THR A 151 4.09 11.79 9.97
CA THR A 151 3.52 12.28 8.69
C THR A 151 2.73 13.59 8.85
N PRO A 152 3.38 14.73 9.16
CA PRO A 152 2.64 15.97 9.42
C PRO A 152 1.75 16.36 8.23
N GLY A 153 0.47 16.63 8.47
CA GLY A 153 -0.49 17.06 7.44
C GLY A 153 -1.01 15.94 6.52
N ILE A 154 -0.74 14.66 6.82
CA ILE A 154 -1.35 13.52 6.12
C ILE A 154 -2.34 12.83 7.06
N SER A 155 -3.62 12.96 6.76
CA SER A 155 -4.71 12.55 7.64
C SER A 155 -5.13 11.09 7.50
N ASP A 156 -4.81 10.45 6.36
CA ASP A 156 -5.02 9.00 6.16
C ASP A 156 -3.71 8.39 5.63
N THR A 157 -3.13 7.48 6.41
CA THR A 157 -1.78 6.94 6.12
C THR A 157 -1.80 5.45 5.80
N GLN A 158 -2.70 4.67 6.39
CA GLN A 158 -2.59 3.20 6.45
C GLN A 158 -3.51 2.44 5.46
N ARG A 159 -4.11 3.13 4.48
CA ARG A 159 -4.98 2.51 3.48
C ARG A 159 -4.20 1.73 2.41
N GLY A 160 -4.70 0.56 2.04
CA GLY A 160 -4.13 -0.32 1.02
C GLY A 160 -4.44 0.08 -0.42
N PHE A 161 -4.18 1.35 -0.77
CA PHE A 161 -4.20 1.85 -2.15
C PHE A 161 -3.31 3.10 -2.25
N LYS A 162 -2.11 2.94 -2.78
CA LYS A 162 -1.12 4.01 -2.91
C LYS A 162 -0.36 3.91 -4.22
N VAL A 163 -0.33 5.01 -4.95
CA VAL A 163 0.32 5.13 -6.26
C VAL A 163 1.55 5.98 -6.12
N PHE A 164 2.65 5.55 -6.75
CA PHE A 164 3.92 6.23 -6.75
C PHE A 164 4.44 6.34 -8.18
N THR A 165 5.14 7.43 -8.50
CA THR A 165 6.05 7.41 -9.65
C THR A 165 7.18 6.41 -9.40
N SER A 166 7.74 5.84 -10.47
CA SER A 166 8.86 4.90 -10.38
C SER A 166 10.02 5.48 -9.57
N LYS A 167 10.37 6.75 -9.81
CA LYS A 167 11.40 7.48 -9.05
C LYS A 167 11.08 7.56 -7.55
N ALA A 168 9.86 7.97 -7.19
CA ALA A 168 9.46 8.06 -5.78
C ALA A 168 9.48 6.68 -5.12
N ALA A 169 8.98 5.64 -5.81
CA ALA A 169 9.01 4.28 -5.32
C ALA A 169 10.44 3.78 -5.06
N GLU A 170 11.36 3.95 -6.01
CA GLU A 170 12.77 3.58 -5.84
C GLU A 170 13.40 4.26 -4.63
N ASP A 171 13.26 5.58 -4.52
CA ASP A 171 13.87 6.33 -3.43
C ASP A 171 13.27 5.98 -2.07
N ILE A 172 11.95 5.81 -1.98
CA ILE A 172 11.25 5.53 -0.73
C ILE A 172 11.50 4.09 -0.29
N PHE A 173 11.13 3.11 -1.12
CA PHE A 173 11.13 1.70 -0.71
C PHE A 173 12.54 1.15 -0.55
N SER A 174 13.54 1.68 -1.26
CA SER A 174 14.95 1.33 -1.02
C SER A 174 15.47 1.81 0.34
N ARG A 175 14.72 2.60 1.11
CA ARG A 175 15.11 3.15 2.42
C ARG A 175 14.20 2.70 3.57
N THR A 176 13.11 1.99 3.27
CA THR A 176 12.19 1.50 4.31
C THR A 176 12.87 0.50 5.25
N THR A 177 12.51 0.57 6.54
CA THR A 177 13.09 -0.25 7.61
C THR A 177 12.03 -1.03 8.38
N ILE A 178 10.77 -0.60 8.34
CA ILE A 178 9.66 -1.30 8.99
C ILE A 178 9.24 -2.47 8.10
N LYS A 179 9.06 -3.66 8.69
CA LYS A 179 8.69 -4.88 7.95
C LYS A 179 7.20 -5.19 7.94
N ARG A 180 6.45 -4.58 8.84
CA ARG A 180 5.03 -4.91 9.07
C ARG A 180 4.20 -3.64 8.86
N TRP A 181 3.05 -3.55 9.51
CA TRP A 181 2.00 -2.54 9.30
C TRP A 181 2.44 -1.06 9.31
N GLY A 182 3.48 -0.67 10.04
CA GLY A 182 3.97 0.71 10.06
C GLY A 182 4.66 1.20 8.77
N PHE A 183 4.87 0.33 7.77
CA PHE A 183 5.55 0.69 6.53
C PHE A 183 4.82 1.79 5.75
N ASP A 184 3.48 1.83 5.83
CA ASP A 184 2.68 2.83 5.14
C ASP A 184 2.99 4.25 5.63
N MET A 185 3.09 4.42 6.96
CA MET A 185 3.50 5.68 7.58
C MET A 185 4.94 6.01 7.23
N GLU A 186 5.83 5.01 7.24
CA GLU A 186 7.24 5.19 6.91
C GLU A 186 7.43 5.66 5.47
N ALA A 187 6.71 5.06 4.51
CA ALA A 187 6.77 5.44 3.11
C ALA A 187 6.36 6.89 2.89
N LEU A 188 5.29 7.34 3.55
CA LEU A 188 4.81 8.71 3.47
C LEU A 188 5.72 9.71 4.20
N ALA A 189 6.30 9.32 5.33
CA ALA A 189 7.31 10.11 6.02
C ALA A 189 8.55 10.32 5.15
N LEU A 190 8.99 9.28 4.43
CA LEU A 190 10.09 9.37 3.48
C LEU A 190 9.73 10.22 2.26
N ALA A 191 8.52 10.07 1.71
CA ALA A 191 8.03 10.91 0.63
C ALA A 191 8.15 12.40 1.01
N LYS A 192 7.66 12.77 2.20
CA LYS A 192 7.80 14.13 2.73
C LYS A 192 9.25 14.56 2.93
N LYS A 193 10.08 13.69 3.53
CA LYS A 193 11.50 13.99 3.79
C LYS A 193 12.25 14.35 2.50
N PHE A 194 11.97 13.64 1.41
CA PHE A 194 12.64 13.85 0.12
C PHE A 194 11.92 14.86 -0.79
N GLY A 195 10.90 15.56 -0.27
CA GLY A 195 10.23 16.65 -0.98
C GLY A 195 9.26 16.19 -2.07
N TYR A 196 8.84 14.92 -2.06
CA TYR A 196 7.86 14.39 -3.01
C TYR A 196 6.47 14.98 -2.74
N LYS A 197 5.75 15.32 -3.81
CA LYS A 197 4.40 15.89 -3.72
C LYS A 197 3.37 14.77 -3.53
N ILE A 198 2.64 14.86 -2.42
CA ILE A 198 1.65 13.85 -2.03
C ILE A 198 0.25 14.41 -2.25
N LYS A 199 -0.62 13.65 -2.92
CA LYS A 199 -2.04 13.98 -3.10
C LYS A 199 -2.94 12.92 -2.48
N PRO A 200 -3.72 13.25 -1.46
CA PRO A 200 -4.85 12.43 -1.07
C PRO A 200 -5.99 12.55 -2.09
N ILE A 201 -6.61 11.42 -2.45
CA ILE A 201 -7.85 11.37 -3.25
C ILE A 201 -8.98 10.74 -2.43
N PRO A 202 -10.21 11.26 -2.54
CA PRO A 202 -11.36 10.70 -1.83
C PRO A 202 -11.71 9.33 -2.40
N ILE A 203 -11.99 8.37 -1.52
CA ILE A 203 -12.50 7.06 -1.91
C ILE A 203 -13.82 6.74 -1.21
N THR A 204 -14.60 5.86 -1.82
CA THR A 204 -15.74 5.20 -1.15
C THR A 204 -15.25 3.89 -0.57
N TRP A 205 -15.34 3.74 0.75
CA TRP A 205 -14.94 2.51 1.42
C TRP A 205 -16.16 1.73 1.90
N ASN A 206 -16.24 0.49 1.46
CA ASN A 206 -17.24 -0.47 1.91
C ASN A 206 -16.71 -1.18 3.16
N ASN A 207 -17.28 -0.89 4.32
CA ASN A 207 -16.81 -1.47 5.57
C ASN A 207 -17.17 -2.95 5.59
N ASN A 208 -16.16 -3.81 5.51
CA ASN A 208 -16.37 -5.23 5.74
C ASN A 208 -16.65 -5.45 7.24
N PRO A 209 -17.87 -5.90 7.64
CA PRO A 209 -18.26 -6.02 9.04
C PRO A 209 -17.37 -6.94 9.90
N ASP A 210 -16.51 -7.75 9.27
CA ASP A 210 -15.59 -8.68 9.94
C ASP A 210 -14.22 -8.07 10.31
N SER A 211 -13.92 -6.83 9.91
CA SER A 211 -12.64 -6.19 10.25
C SER A 211 -12.60 -5.72 11.71
N ARG A 212 -12.19 -6.61 12.61
CA ARG A 212 -11.94 -6.27 14.01
C ARG A 212 -10.52 -5.73 14.18
N VAL A 213 -10.33 -4.41 14.05
CA VAL A 213 -9.08 -3.78 14.46
C VAL A 213 -8.88 -4.05 15.96
N ASN A 214 -7.84 -4.83 16.27
CA ASN A 214 -7.47 -5.17 17.64
C ASN A 214 -7.00 -3.91 18.39
N ILE A 215 -7.42 -3.72 19.64
CA ILE A 215 -7.00 -2.57 20.45
C ILE A 215 -5.46 -2.53 20.65
N TRP A 216 -4.80 -3.68 20.59
CA TRP A 216 -3.34 -3.77 20.62
C TRP A 216 -2.64 -3.23 19.36
N ALA A 217 -3.40 -2.92 18.30
CA ALA A 217 -2.85 -2.27 17.11
C ALA A 217 -2.47 -0.81 17.38
N TYR A 218 -3.15 -0.11 18.30
CA TYR A 218 -2.87 1.31 18.57
C TYR A 218 -1.48 1.52 19.20
N PRO A 219 -1.07 0.83 20.30
CA PRO A 219 0.27 1.00 20.86
C PRO A 219 1.38 0.67 19.85
N LYS A 220 1.19 -0.38 19.05
CA LYS A 220 2.16 -0.78 18.03
C LYS A 220 2.32 0.29 16.94
N THR A 221 1.22 0.89 16.50
CA THR A 221 1.24 2.00 15.53
C THR A 221 1.99 3.20 16.08
N LEU A 222 1.78 3.54 17.37
CA LEU A 222 2.51 4.63 18.02
C LEU A 222 4.01 4.34 18.17
N LEU A 223 4.39 3.10 18.48
CA LEU A 223 5.80 2.69 18.53
C LEU A 223 6.46 2.76 17.14
N ASP A 224 5.76 2.32 16.09
CA ASP A 224 6.23 2.46 14.72
C ASP A 224 6.39 3.94 14.34
N ALA A 225 5.44 4.80 14.70
CA ALA A 225 5.53 6.25 14.48
C ALA A 225 6.71 6.90 15.21
N ALA A 226 6.94 6.53 16.48
CA ALA A 226 8.10 6.98 17.25
C ALA A 226 9.43 6.50 16.63
N LYS A 227 9.48 5.25 16.15
CA LYS A 227 10.64 4.71 15.44
C LYS A 227 10.91 5.46 14.14
N ILE A 228 9.88 5.80 13.37
CA ILE A 228 10.01 6.64 12.16
C ILE A 228 10.61 7.99 12.54
N ARG A 229 10.07 8.66 13.57
CA ARG A 229 10.60 9.95 14.04
C ARG A 229 12.07 9.86 14.44
N TRP A 230 12.44 8.79 15.13
CA TRP A 230 13.81 8.52 15.54
C TRP A 230 14.74 8.30 14.35
N ASN A 231 14.33 7.47 13.38
CA ASN A 231 15.11 7.19 12.16
C ASN A 231 15.26 8.43 11.27
N LEU A 232 14.24 9.31 11.23
CA LEU A 232 14.33 10.62 10.59
C LEU A 232 15.40 11.49 11.26
N TRP A 233 15.41 11.54 12.59
CA TRP A 233 16.34 12.36 13.38
C TRP A 233 17.79 11.86 13.33
N THR A 234 17.99 10.55 13.46
CA THR A 234 19.31 9.90 13.46
C THR A 234 19.90 9.71 12.06
N GLY A 235 19.18 10.11 11.00
CA GLY A 235 19.70 10.05 9.64
C GLY A 235 19.77 8.65 9.02
N VAL A 236 19.17 7.63 9.65
CA VAL A 236 19.14 6.24 9.13
C VAL A 236 18.66 6.19 7.68
N TYR A 237 17.65 6.99 7.34
CA TYR A 237 17.08 7.05 6.00
C TYR A 237 17.96 7.74 4.95
N ASN A 238 19.12 8.32 5.30
CA ASN A 238 20.01 8.96 4.32
C ASN A 238 20.74 7.93 3.45
N ASN A 239 20.80 6.67 3.87
CA ASN A 239 21.41 5.58 3.12
C ASN A 239 20.36 4.60 2.59
N LYS A 240 20.63 3.96 1.44
CA LYS A 240 19.81 2.86 0.94
C LYS A 240 19.94 1.66 1.87
N SER A 241 18.81 1.04 2.18
CA SER A 241 18.68 -0.20 2.92
C SER A 241 19.16 -1.36 2.06
N LYS A 242 20.06 -2.21 2.58
CA LYS A 242 20.52 -3.44 1.91
C LYS A 242 19.46 -4.56 1.87
N ARG A 243 18.21 -4.26 2.20
CA ARG A 243 17.20 -5.26 2.61
C ARG A 243 16.44 -5.93 1.46
N HIS A 244 16.37 -5.28 0.31
CA HIS A 244 15.58 -5.74 -0.83
C HIS A 244 16.45 -6.20 -2.02
N ALA A 245 17.76 -6.32 -1.80
CA ALA A 245 18.71 -6.89 -2.76
C ALA A 245 18.57 -8.42 -2.83
#